data_AF-A0A6B3HQE8-F1
#
_entry.id   AF-A0A6B3HQE8-F1
#
_cell.length_a   1.000
_cell.length_b   1.000
_cell.length_c   1.000
_cell.angle_alpha   90.00
_cell.angle_beta   90.00
_cell.angle_gamma   90.00
#
_symmetry.space_group_name_H-M   'P 1'
#
loop_
_entity.id
_entity.type
_entity.pdbx_description
1 polymer ?
#
loop_
_entity_poly.entity_id
_entity_poly.type
_entity_poly.pdbx_seq_one_letter_code
_entity_poly.pdbx_strand_id
1 'polypeptide(L)'
;GSAGLAFYLVARASGFNLTVVPESLPDVWWKFPVLILSAAQNSVVEEVIVVAYLLRRLDQLGWTPMASLAASSVLRGSYHLYQGIGGFIGNLVM
;
A
#
# COMPACT_ATOMS: atom_id res chain seq x y z
N GLY A 1 -5.84 -6.49 2.83
CA GLY A 1 -5.92 -7.12 1.51
C GLY A 1 -7.29 -6.95 0.86
N SER A 2 -8.29 -7.68 1.34
CA SER A 2 -9.67 -7.67 0.80
C SER A 2 -10.36 -6.31 0.85
N ALA A 3 -10.22 -5.56 1.95
CA ALA A 3 -10.78 -4.20 2.07
C ALA A 3 -10.22 -3.24 1.00
N GLY A 4 -8.92 -3.34 0.71
CA GLY A 4 -8.28 -2.48 -0.31
C GLY A 4 -8.65 -2.87 -1.72
N LEU A 5 -8.85 -4.16 -1.98
CA LEU A 5 -9.37 -4.63 -3.25
C LEU A 5 -10.80 -4.13 -3.48
N ALA A 6 -11.66 -4.21 -2.45
CA ALA A 6 -13.03 -3.70 -2.52
C ALA A 6 -13.07 -2.19 -2.78
N PHE A 7 -12.26 -1.41 -2.05
CA PHE A 7 -12.17 0.02 -2.25
C PHE A 7 -11.66 0.39 -3.65
N TYR A 8 -10.63 -0.30 -4.14
CA TYR A 8 -10.11 -0.11 -5.49
C TYR A 8 -11.19 -0.35 -6.56
N LEU A 9 -11.95 -1.45 -6.45
CA LEU A 9 -13.00 -1.78 -7.40
C LEU A 9 -14.12 -0.73 -7.41
N VAL A 10 -14.51 -0.22 -6.24
CA VAL A 10 -15.51 0.86 -6.11
C VAL A 10 -14.99 2.18 -6.70
N ALA A 11 -13.76 2.57 -6.36
CA ALA A 11 -13.14 3.80 -6.87
C ALA A 11 -12.89 3.78 -8.38
N ARG A 12 -12.56 2.60 -8.93
CA ARG A 12 -12.44 2.39 -10.38
C ARG A 12 -13.82 2.48 -11.05
N ALA A 13 -14.84 1.82 -10.50
CA ALA A 13 -16.19 1.83 -11.04
C ALA A 13 -16.81 3.25 -11.06
N SER A 14 -16.42 4.11 -10.12
CA SER A 14 -16.87 5.51 -10.05
C SER A 14 -16.05 6.49 -10.90
N GLY A 15 -15.02 6.02 -11.62
CA GLY A 15 -14.21 6.84 -12.53
C GLY A 15 -13.12 7.69 -11.84
N PHE A 16 -12.92 7.53 -10.53
CA PHE A 16 -11.95 8.30 -9.75
C PHE A 16 -10.53 7.72 -9.74
N ASN A 17 -10.33 6.51 -10.29
CA ASN A 17 -9.03 5.81 -10.31
C ASN A 17 -8.58 5.42 -11.72
N LEU A 18 -7.27 5.41 -11.91
CA LEU A 18 -6.64 4.91 -13.13
C LEU A 18 -6.70 3.37 -13.18
N THR A 19 -6.65 2.83 -14.40
CA THR A 19 -6.43 1.38 -14.56
C THR A 19 -4.98 1.08 -14.19
N VAL A 20 -4.79 0.34 -13.09
CA VAL A 20 -3.48 -0.07 -12.61
C VAL A 20 -3.16 -1.41 -13.25
N VAL A 21 -1.98 -1.53 -13.84
CA VAL A 21 -1.44 -2.80 -14.31
C VAL A 21 -0.76 -3.46 -13.11
N PRO A 22 -1.34 -4.53 -12.52
CA PRO A 22 -0.85 -5.08 -11.27
C PRO A 22 0.40 -5.95 -11.43
N GLU A 23 0.67 -6.41 -12.65
CA GLU A 23 1.79 -7.27 -13.01
C GLU A 23 2.14 -7.10 -14.50
N SER A 24 3.39 -7.36 -14.88
CA SER A 24 3.90 -7.19 -16.26
C SER A 24 4.59 -8.45 -16.81
N LEU A 25 4.30 -9.62 -16.23
CA LEU A 25 4.83 -10.91 -16.64
C LEU A 25 4.01 -11.52 -17.80
N PRO A 26 4.65 -12.31 -18.68
CA PRO A 26 3.95 -13.03 -19.74
C PRO A 26 3.01 -14.10 -19.17
N ASP A 27 2.09 -14.61 -19.99
CA ASP A 27 1.15 -15.67 -19.58
C ASP A 27 1.81 -17.05 -19.55
N VAL A 28 2.54 -17.32 -18.48
CA VAL A 28 3.32 -18.55 -18.25
C VAL A 28 3.11 -19.05 -16.83
N TRP A 29 3.13 -20.37 -16.62
CA TRP A 29 2.80 -20.97 -15.32
C TRP A 29 3.72 -20.53 -14.17
N TRP A 30 4.99 -20.24 -14.46
CA TRP A 30 5.96 -19.81 -13.43
C TRP A 30 5.74 -18.36 -12.97
N LYS A 31 4.85 -17.59 -13.61
CA LYS A 31 4.53 -16.23 -13.15
C LYS A 31 3.96 -16.23 -11.73
N PHE A 32 3.16 -17.23 -11.36
CA PHE A 32 2.53 -17.33 -10.04
C PHE A 32 3.55 -17.45 -8.89
N PRO A 33 4.49 -18.41 -8.89
CA PRO A 33 5.50 -18.47 -7.84
C PRO A 33 6.39 -17.22 -7.79
N VAL A 34 6.72 -16.62 -8.94
CA VAL A 34 7.46 -15.35 -8.97
C VAL A 34 6.67 -14.20 -8.33
N LEU A 35 5.38 -14.08 -8.64
CA LEU A 35 4.51 -13.06 -8.04
C LEU A 35 4.31 -13.28 -6.53
N ILE A 36 4.26 -14.53 -6.06
CA ILE A 36 4.22 -14.83 -4.62
C ILE A 36 5.51 -14.37 -3.94
N LEU A 37 6.67 -14.67 -4.53
CA LEU A 37 7.96 -14.21 -3.99
C LEU A 37 8.08 -12.69 -4.01
N SER A 38 7.60 -12.04 -5.07
CA SER A 38 7.53 -10.58 -5.18
C SER A 38 6.61 -9.97 -4.12
N ALA A 39 5.44 -10.56 -3.88
CA ALA A 39 4.54 -10.13 -2.81
C ALA A 39 5.17 -10.28 -1.42
N ALA A 40 5.89 -11.39 -1.18
CA ALA A 40 6.64 -11.60 0.05
C ALA A 40 7.76 -10.57 0.22
N GLN A 41 8.53 -10.30 -0.84
CA GLN A 41 9.56 -9.26 -0.86
C GLN A 41 8.96 -7.90 -0.49
N ASN A 42 7.87 -7.49 -1.15
CA ASN A 42 7.22 -6.20 -0.90
C ASN A 42 6.69 -6.12 0.53
N SER A 43 6.08 -7.20 1.05
CA SER A 43 5.61 -7.26 2.44
C SER A 43 6.75 -7.08 3.44
N VAL A 44 7.90 -7.71 3.20
CA VAL A 44 9.07 -7.56 4.08
C VAL A 44 9.61 -6.14 4.02
N VAL A 45 9.71 -5.55 2.82
CA VAL A 45 10.18 -4.18 2.65
C VAL A 45 9.26 -3.18 3.36
N GLU A 46 7.94 -3.34 3.21
CA GLU A 46 6.95 -2.48 3.88
C GLU A 46 7.05 -2.61 5.41
N GLU A 47 7.13 -3.82 5.94
CA GLU A 47 7.28 -4.07 7.38
C GLU A 47 8.57 -3.43 7.94
N VAL A 48 9.69 -3.58 7.22
CA VAL A 48 10.97 -3.01 7.65
C VAL A 48 10.94 -1.48 7.62
N ILE A 49 10.44 -0.87 6.55
CA ILE A 49 10.43 0.58 6.41
C ILE A 49 9.43 1.22 7.36
N VAL A 50 8.21 0.68 7.44
CA VAL A 50 7.11 1.29 8.20
C VAL A 50 7.25 0.94 9.68
N VAL A 51 7.30 -0.33 10.03
CA VAL A 51 7.25 -0.75 11.44
C VAL A 51 8.63 -0.69 12.08
N ALA A 52 9.61 -1.37 11.49
CA ALA A 52 10.94 -1.49 12.10
C ALA A 52 11.72 -0.17 12.09
N TYR A 53 11.47 0.70 11.10
CA TYR A 53 12.11 2.01 11.00
C TYR A 53 11.18 3.17 11.36
N LEU A 54 10.16 3.50 10.57
CA LEU A 54 9.40 4.74 10.76
C LEU A 54 8.73 4.82 12.13
N LEU A 55 7.90 3.85 12.49
CA LEU A 55 7.17 3.86 13.77
C LEU A 55 8.13 3.82 14.95
N ARG A 56 9.18 2.99 14.86
CA ARG A 56 10.27 2.93 15.85
C ARG A 56 10.93 4.31 16.05
N ARG A 57 11.18 5.06 14.97
CA ARG A 57 11.83 6.37 15.04
C ARG A 57 10.89 7.45 15.55
N LEU A 58 9.62 7.44 15.18
CA LEU A 58 8.62 8.37 15.70
C LEU A 58 8.41 8.17 17.22
N ASP A 59 8.36 6.92 17.67
CA ASP A 59 8.32 6.57 19.10
C ASP A 59 9.56 7.12 19.85
N GLN A 60 10.76 6.92 19.29
CA GLN A 60 12.00 7.48 19.85
C GLN A 60 12.04 9.01 19.86
N LEU A 61 11.33 9.67 18.93
CA LEU A 61 11.14 11.12 18.89
C LEU A 61 10.04 11.61 19.84
N GLY A 62 9.41 10.72 20.60
CA GLY A 62 8.37 11.05 21.58
C GLY A 62 6.99 11.27 20.98
N TRP A 63 6.76 10.84 19.73
CA TRP A 63 5.42 10.90 19.13
C TRP A 63 4.48 9.94 19.84
N THR A 64 3.22 10.34 20.00
CA THR A 64 2.20 9.42 20.52
C THR A 64 1.92 8.31 19.51
N PRO A 65 1.43 7.14 19.94
CA PRO A 65 1.06 6.06 19.03
C PRO A 65 0.06 6.50 17.95
N MET A 66 -0.93 7.32 18.31
CA MET A 66 -1.92 7.84 17.35
C MET A 66 -1.31 8.80 16.33
N ALA A 67 -0.41 9.70 16.74
CA ALA A 67 0.28 10.58 15.81
C ALA A 67 1.17 9.79 14.84
N SER A 68 1.82 8.73 15.34
CA SER A 68 2.67 7.85 14.53
C SER A 68 1.85 7.05 13.51
N LEU A 69 0.68 6.54 13.91
CA LEU A 69 -0.25 5.86 13.01
C LEU A 69 -0.78 6.80 11.92
N ALA A 70 -1.17 8.03 12.29
CA ALA A 70 -1.62 9.03 11.33
C ALA A 70 -0.53 9.42 10.33
N ALA A 71 0.72 9.58 10.79
CA ALA A 71 1.85 9.83 9.89
C ALA A 71 2.08 8.65 8.93
N SER A 72 1.99 7.41 9.44
CA SER A 72 2.10 6.20 8.62
C SER A 72 0.98 6.10 7.58
N SER A 73 -0.27 6.41 7.94
CA SER A 73 -1.38 6.36 6.99
C SER A 73 -1.27 7.43 5.91
N VAL A 74 -0.84 8.65 6.27
CA VAL A 74 -0.53 9.72 5.30
C VAL A 74 0.59 9.30 4.36
N LEU A 75 1.66 8.70 4.87
CA LEU A 75 2.75 8.19 4.03
C LEU A 75 2.23 7.15 3.03
N ARG A 76 1.45 6.18 3.51
CA ARG A 76 0.85 5.13 2.68
C ARG A 76 -0.06 5.71 1.60
N GLY A 77 -1.01 6.57 1.99
CA GLY A 77 -1.90 7.26 1.06
C GLY A 77 -1.13 8.04 0.00
N SER A 78 -0.13 8.82 0.40
CA SER A 78 0.70 9.63 -0.50
C SER A 78 1.45 8.79 -1.52
N TYR A 79 2.01 7.65 -1.10
CA TYR A 79 2.64 6.70 -2.00
C TYR A 79 1.68 6.19 -3.08
N HIS A 80 0.39 6.04 -2.78
CA HIS A 80 -0.61 5.54 -3.72
C HIS A 80 -1.28 6.62 -4.59
N LEU A 81 -0.84 7.88 -4.50
CA LEU A 81 -1.40 8.97 -5.31
C LEU A 81 -1.19 8.75 -6.82
N TYR A 82 -0.16 7.99 -7.23
CA TYR A 82 0.06 7.62 -8.65
C TYR A 82 -1.07 6.76 -9.24
N GLN A 83 -1.91 6.14 -8.39
CA GLN A 83 -3.07 5.35 -8.82
C GLN A 83 -4.31 6.25 -9.02
N GLY A 84 -4.25 7.51 -8.60
CA GLY A 84 -5.35 8.48 -8.60
C GLY A 84 -5.78 8.89 -7.18
N ILE A 85 -6.73 9.83 -7.11
CA ILE A 85 -7.27 10.35 -5.84
C ILE A 85 -7.95 9.22 -5.05
N GLY A 86 -8.62 8.29 -5.73
CA GLY A 86 -9.20 7.12 -5.06
C GLY A 86 -8.14 6.23 -4.41
N GLY A 87 -7.01 5.97 -5.08
CA GLY A 87 -5.89 5.22 -4.53
C GLY A 87 -5.30 5.87 -3.29
N PHE A 88 -5.17 7.20 -3.29
CA PHE A 88 -4.75 7.97 -2.12
C PHE A 88 -5.73 7.82 -0.95
N ILE A 89 -7.00 8.16 -1.14
CA ILE A 89 -8.00 8.15 -0.05
C ILE A 89 -8.19 6.74 0.50
N GLY A 90 -8.23 5.72 -0.36
CA GLY A 90 -8.39 4.34 0.07
C GLY A 90 -7.28 3.88 0.99
N ASN A 91 -6.03 4.20 0.65
CA ASN A 91 -4.87 3.81 1.46
C ASN A 91 -4.62 4.73 2.67
N LEU A 92 -5.18 5.94 2.68
CA LEU A 92 -5.16 6.82 3.84
C LEU A 92 -6.08 6.29 4.96
N VAL A 93 -7.21 5.68 4.59
CA VAL A 93 -8.28 5.25 5.50
C VAL A 93 -8.09 3.82 6.01
N MET A 94 -7.43 2.96 5.23
CA MET A 94 -7.13 1.57 5.60
C MET A 94 -5.85 1.45 6.42
#